data_AF-A0A399ZIH5-F1
#
_entry.id   AF-A0A399ZIH5-F1
#
_cell.length_a   1.000
_cell.length_b   1.000
_cell.length_c   1.000
_cell.angle_alpha   90.00
_cell.angle_beta   90.00
_cell.angle_gamma   90.00
#
_symmetry.space_group_name_H-M   'P 1'
#
loop_
_entity.id
_entity.type
_entity.pdbx_description
1 polymer ?
#
loop_
_entity_poly.entity_id
_entity_poly.type
_entity_poly.pdbx_seq_one_letter_code
_entity_poly.pdbx_strand_id
1 'polypeptide(L)'
;MNKMVRKQIYLQKGQEKQLKKVAEARGVSEAEIIRRALDTELKRAGYRLAYDNEAWQRLYKLMRDQDKKPPVPQKKRDWTREDLYEDRMKRYDRRAS
;
A
#
# COMPACT_ATOMS: atom_id res chain seq x y z
N MET A 1 -12.96 -7.24 -11.02
CA MET A 1 -13.75 -6.00 -10.81
C MET A 1 -14.25 -5.99 -9.38
N ASN A 2 -13.64 -5.19 -8.51
CA ASN A 2 -13.99 -5.12 -7.08
C ASN A 2 -15.35 -4.38 -6.95
N LYS A 3 -16.43 -5.08 -6.63
CA LYS A 3 -17.79 -4.51 -6.55
C LYS A 3 -17.92 -3.69 -5.26
N MET A 4 -18.01 -2.36 -5.39
CA MET A 4 -18.31 -1.48 -4.25
C MET A 4 -19.83 -1.44 -4.00
N VAL A 5 -20.23 -1.52 -2.74
CA VAL A 5 -21.64 -1.40 -2.31
C VAL A 5 -21.87 -0.02 -1.70
N ARG A 6 -22.85 0.74 -2.21
CA ARG A 6 -23.22 2.05 -1.65
C ARG A 6 -23.84 1.87 -0.25
N LYS A 7 -23.32 2.61 0.73
CA LYS A 7 -23.87 2.72 2.08
C LYS A 7 -24.21 4.18 2.36
N GLN A 8 -25.35 4.42 3.02
CA GLN A 8 -25.75 5.74 3.53
C GLN A 8 -25.66 5.69 5.06
N ILE A 9 -24.98 6.66 5.66
CA ILE A 9 -24.77 6.75 7.11
C ILE A 9 -25.01 8.19 7.56
N TYR A 10 -25.53 8.36 8.77
CA TYR A 10 -25.64 9.66 9.41
C TYR A 10 -24.38 9.94 10.22
N LEU A 11 -23.84 11.14 10.09
CA LEU A 11 -22.69 11.62 10.86
C LEU A 11 -23.11 12.82 11.71
N GLN A 12 -22.50 12.94 12.89
CA GLN A 12 -22.67 14.15 13.69
C GLN A 12 -22.00 15.34 12.98
N LYS A 13 -22.52 16.56 13.21
CA LYS A 13 -21.98 17.79 12.61
C LYS A 13 -20.48 18.01 12.90
N GLY A 14 -20.00 17.57 14.08
CA GLY A 14 -18.58 17.60 14.41
C GLY A 14 -17.74 16.64 13.57
N GLN A 15 -18.26 15.42 13.34
CA GLN A 15 -17.60 14.38 12.56
C GLN A 15 -17.51 14.77 11.08
N GLU A 16 -18.57 15.35 10.51
CA GLU A 16 -18.56 15.85 9.12
C GLU A 16 -17.45 16.89 8.91
N LYS A 17 -17.38 17.91 9.80
CA LYS A 17 -16.34 18.94 9.73
C LYS A 17 -14.92 18.36 9.83
N GLN A 18 -14.72 17.39 10.72
CA GLN A 18 -13.42 16.74 10.88
C GLN A 18 -13.07 15.87 9.67
N LEU A 19 -14.04 15.12 9.13
CA LEU A 19 -13.88 14.28 7.96
C LEU A 19 -13.43 15.11 6.75
N LYS A 20 -14.09 16.24 6.50
CA LYS A 20 -13.74 17.16 5.41
C LYS A 20 -12.32 17.69 5.55
N LYS A 21 -11.96 18.21 6.74
CA LYS A 21 -10.61 18.72 7.03
C LYS A 21 -9.52 17.65 6.81
N VAL A 22 -9.77 16.42 7.25
CA VAL A 22 -8.80 15.32 7.10
C VAL A 22 -8.67 14.88 5.65
N ALA A 23 -9.78 14.85 4.90
CA ALA A 23 -9.80 14.53 3.48
C ALA A 23 -8.98 15.55 2.68
N GLU A 24 -9.24 16.84 2.89
CA GLU A 24 -8.51 17.97 2.28
C GLU A 24 -7.03 17.92 2.61
N ALA A 25 -6.67 17.81 3.90
CA ALA A 25 -5.28 17.77 4.35
C ALA A 25 -4.48 16.59 3.76
N ARG A 26 -5.16 15.49 3.39
CA ARG A 26 -4.54 14.29 2.81
C ARG A 26 -4.67 14.21 1.28
N GLY A 27 -5.37 15.14 0.64
CA GLY A 27 -5.60 15.12 -0.80
C GLY A 27 -6.38 13.89 -1.29
N VAL A 28 -7.29 13.34 -0.48
CA VAL A 28 -8.12 12.17 -0.83
C VAL A 28 -9.60 12.46 -0.60
N SER A 29 -10.49 11.64 -1.16
CA SER A 29 -11.93 11.79 -0.92
C SER A 29 -12.32 11.43 0.53
N GLU A 30 -13.40 12.04 1.04
CA GLU A 30 -13.98 11.68 2.34
C GLU A 30 -14.34 10.19 2.43
N ALA A 31 -14.87 9.63 1.33
CA ALA A 31 -15.18 8.21 1.23
C ALA A 31 -13.94 7.31 1.40
N GLU A 32 -12.77 7.76 0.96
CA GLU A 32 -11.51 7.05 1.16
C GLU A 32 -11.08 7.05 2.64
N ILE A 33 -11.30 8.17 3.34
CA ILE A 33 -11.07 8.24 4.79
C ILE A 33 -12.00 7.27 5.53
N ILE A 34 -13.29 7.25 5.18
CA ILE A 34 -14.26 6.32 5.78
C ILE A 34 -13.86 4.86 5.54
N ARG A 35 -13.46 4.50 4.31
CA ARG A 35 -13.01 3.14 3.99
C ARG A 35 -11.79 2.73 4.83
N ARG A 36 -10.76 3.58 4.92
CA ARG A 36 -9.56 3.29 5.73
C ARG A 36 -9.87 3.17 7.23
N ALA A 37 -10.76 4.01 7.74
CA ALA A 37 -11.22 3.92 9.13
C ALA A 37 -11.95 2.59 9.37
N LEU A 38 -12.85 2.21 8.46
CA LEU A 38 -13.56 0.93 8.51
C LEU A 38 -12.59 -0.26 8.44
N ASP A 39 -11.62 -0.24 7.53
CA ASP A 39 -10.59 -1.28 7.41
C ASP A 39 -9.77 -1.42 8.70
N THR A 40 -9.45 -0.30 9.35
CA THR A 40 -8.72 -0.29 10.62
C THR A 40 -9.55 -0.91 11.74
N GLU A 41 -10.84 -0.57 11.80
CA GLU A 41 -11.75 -1.10 12.82
C GLU A 41 -12.02 -2.60 12.63
N LEU A 42 -12.23 -3.04 11.39
CA LEU A 42 -12.41 -4.45 11.07
C LEU A 42 -11.17 -5.29 11.45
N LYS A 43 -9.96 -4.77 11.18
CA LYS A 43 -8.73 -5.43 11.64
C LYS A 43 -8.66 -5.55 13.16
N ARG A 44 -9.02 -4.51 13.90
CA ARG A 44 -9.04 -4.51 15.37
C ARG A 44 -10.05 -5.53 15.93
N ALA A 45 -11.21 -5.64 15.28
CA ALA A 45 -12.22 -6.62 15.60
C ALA A 45 -11.83 -8.07 15.18
N GLY A 46 -10.62 -8.29 14.68
CA GLY A 46 -10.13 -9.62 14.29
C GLY A 46 -10.60 -10.10 12.92
N TYR A 47 -11.37 -9.29 12.18
CA TYR A 47 -11.68 -9.58 10.79
C TYR A 47 -10.41 -9.40 9.97
N ARG A 48 -9.94 -10.49 9.35
CA ARG A 48 -8.95 -10.38 8.29
C ARG A 48 -9.63 -9.65 7.14
N LEU A 49 -9.09 -8.49 6.75
CA LEU A 49 -9.45 -7.88 5.47
C LEU A 49 -9.39 -8.99 4.42
N ALA A 50 -10.41 -9.02 3.55
CA ALA A 50 -10.47 -9.99 2.47
C ALA A 50 -9.09 -10.07 1.84
N TYR A 51 -8.51 -11.25 1.93
CA TYR A 51 -7.24 -11.59 1.30
C TYR A 51 -7.25 -10.97 -0.09
N ASP A 52 -6.32 -10.05 -0.39
CA ASP A 52 -6.17 -9.54 -1.74
C ASP A 52 -5.63 -10.71 -2.56
N ASN A 53 -6.55 -11.54 -3.03
CA ASN A 53 -6.26 -12.77 -3.72
C ASN A 53 -5.47 -12.45 -4.98
N GLU A 54 -5.74 -11.31 -5.64
CA GLU A 54 -4.95 -10.89 -6.78
C GLU A 54 -3.50 -10.53 -6.38
N ALA A 55 -3.29 -9.78 -5.30
CA ALA A 55 -1.93 -9.52 -4.80
C ALA A 55 -1.20 -10.79 -4.39
N TRP A 56 -1.89 -11.73 -3.75
CA TRP A 56 -1.33 -13.02 -3.42
C TRP A 56 -0.97 -13.82 -4.67
N GLN A 57 -1.86 -13.93 -5.65
CA GLN A 57 -1.59 -14.65 -6.88
C GLN A 57 -0.41 -14.03 -7.65
N ARG A 58 -0.28 -12.69 -7.66
CA ARG A 58 0.89 -12.00 -8.23
C ARG A 58 2.18 -12.39 -7.51
N LEU A 59 2.19 -12.34 -6.17
CA LEU A 59 3.36 -12.72 -5.38
C LEU A 59 3.72 -14.20 -5.56
N TYR A 60 2.72 -15.08 -5.52
CA TYR A 60 2.87 -16.51 -5.69
C TYR A 60 3.45 -16.86 -7.07
N LYS A 61 2.96 -16.22 -8.13
CA LYS A 61 3.52 -16.37 -9.48
C LYS A 61 4.99 -15.94 -9.52
N LEU A 62 5.32 -14.77 -8.95
CA LEU A 62 6.70 -14.29 -8.88
C LEU A 62 7.62 -15.26 -8.13
N MET A 63 7.16 -15.82 -7.00
CA MET A 63 7.91 -16.83 -6.24
C MET A 63 8.16 -18.09 -7.07
N ARG A 64 7.14 -18.60 -7.79
CA ARG A 64 7.30 -19.76 -8.67
C ARG A 64 8.21 -19.49 -9.86
N ASP A 65 8.16 -18.28 -10.42
CA ASP A 65 9.05 -17.88 -11.51
C ASP A 65 10.50 -17.70 -11.02
N GLN A 66 10.70 -17.28 -9.76
CA GLN A 66 12.03 -17.25 -9.11
C GLN A 66 12.58 -18.65 -8.82
N ASP A 67 11.75 -19.57 -8.34
CA ASP A 67 12.13 -20.97 -8.05
C ASP A 67 12.62 -21.73 -9.29
N LYS A 68 12.09 -21.38 -10.47
CA LYS A 68 12.55 -21.92 -11.77
C LYS A 68 13.89 -21.38 -12.24
N LYS A 69 14.40 -20.29 -11.64
CA LYS A 69 15.67 -19.71 -12.07
C LYS A 69 16.83 -20.58 -11.59
N PRO A 70 17.92 -20.67 -12.38
CA PRO A 70 19.09 -21.39 -11.94
C PRO A 70 19.63 -20.78 -10.63
N PRO A 71 20.33 -21.59 -9.80
CA PRO A 71 20.99 -21.08 -8.60
C PRO A 71 21.81 -19.84 -8.92
N VAL A 72 21.62 -18.78 -8.15
CA VAL A 72 22.40 -17.56 -8.31
C VAL A 72 23.87 -17.92 -8.05
N PRO A 73 24.80 -17.60 -8.97
CA PRO A 73 26.22 -17.85 -8.75
C PRO A 73 26.63 -17.24 -7.40
N GLN A 74 27.41 -17.98 -6.60
CA GLN A 74 27.97 -17.45 -5.36
C GLN A 74 29.06 -16.42 -5.69
N LYS A 75 28.64 -15.23 -6.12
CA LYS A 75 29.50 -14.06 -6.31
C LYS A 75 29.59 -13.35 -4.97
N LYS A 76 30.81 -12.92 -4.59
CA LYS A 76 30.95 -11.97 -3.49
C LYS A 76 30.11 -10.73 -3.81
N ARG A 77 29.32 -10.30 -2.84
CA ARG A 77 28.55 -9.06 -2.91
C ARG A 77 29.51 -7.92 -3.26
N ASP A 78 29.26 -7.25 -4.37
CA ASP A 78 30.08 -6.17 -4.94
C ASP A 78 29.56 -4.77 -4.61
N TRP A 79 28.50 -4.69 -3.79
CA TRP A 79 27.89 -3.44 -3.34
C TRP A 79 27.82 -3.38 -1.81
N THR A 80 28.15 -2.25 -1.22
CA THR A 80 27.87 -1.97 0.20
C THR A 80 26.45 -1.45 0.37
N ARG A 81 25.98 -1.35 1.62
CA ARG A 81 24.63 -0.84 1.89
C ARG A 81 24.58 0.65 1.54
N GLU A 82 25.66 1.35 1.86
CA GLU A 82 25.90 2.77 1.63
C GLU A 82 25.84 3.08 0.14
N ASP A 83 26.48 2.27 -0.71
CA ASP A 83 26.43 2.41 -2.17
C ASP A 83 24.98 2.38 -2.72
N LEU A 84 24.13 1.50 -2.18
CA LEU A 84 22.72 1.44 -2.59
C LEU A 84 21.93 2.68 -2.17
N TYR A 85 22.22 3.25 -1.00
CA TYR A 85 21.59 4.50 -0.56
C TYR A 85 22.04 5.67 -1.40
N GLU A 86 23.34 5.76 -1.71
CA GLU A 86 23.87 6.80 -2.59
C GLU A 86 23.29 6.70 -4.01
N ASP A 87 23.25 5.52 -4.62
CA ASP A 87 22.64 5.31 -5.94
C ASP A 87 21.15 5.64 -5.92
N ARG A 88 20.44 5.27 -4.85
CA ARG A 88 19.04 5.64 -4.67
C ARG A 88 18.86 7.16 -4.60
N MET A 89 19.65 7.89 -3.81
CA MET A 89 19.59 9.35 -3.70
C MET A 89 19.91 10.03 -5.03
N LYS A 90 20.98 9.59 -5.71
CA LYS A 90 21.38 10.08 -7.06
C LYS A 90 20.30 9.88 -8.12
N ARG A 91 19.42 8.88 -8.01
CA ARG A 91 18.26 8.70 -8.91
C ARG A 91 17.11 9.66 -8.62
N TYR A 92 16.92 10.08 -7.37
CA TYR A 92 15.91 11.06 -7.02
C TYR A 92 16.34 12.48 -7.43
N ASP A 93 17.62 12.83 -7.23
CA ASP A 93 18.15 14.15 -7.63
C ASP A 93 18.09 14.36 -9.15
N ARG A 94 18.36 13.32 -9.94
CA ARG A 94 18.26 13.37 -11.42
C ARG A 94 16.83 13.50 -11.96
N ARG A 95 15.80 13.26 -11.15
CA ARG A 95 14.38 13.46 -11.52
C ARG A 95 13.83 14.81 -11.06
N ALA A 96 14.65 15.61 -10.37
CA ALA A 96 14.27 16.92 -9.82
C ALA A 96 14.86 18.10 -10.61
N SER A 97 15.41 17.87 -11.81
CA SER A 97 15.84 18.89 -12.78
C SER A 97 15.03 18.80 -14.08
#